data_AF-A0A8D8S3W1-F1
#
_entry.id   AF-A0A8D8S3W1-F1
#
_cell.length_a   1.000
_cell.length_b   1.000
_cell.length_c   1.000
_cell.angle_alpha   90.00
_cell.angle_beta   90.00
_cell.angle_gamma   90.00
#
_symmetry.space_group_name_H-M   'P 1'
#
loop_
_entity.id
_entity.type
_entity.pdbx_description
1 polymer ?
#
loop_
_entity_poly.entity_id
_entity_poly.type
_entity_poly.pdbx_seq_one_letter_code
_entity_poly.pdbx_strand_id
1 'polypeptide(L)'
;MLTFHFRIKPYDLVWTDLPEFVRTGKCLYLPEEANFLLYAWVPPLKLLTGPSPVKDLKAYKNSAEAKGMRNSQIKDALVWVRLVHRIEKGVESGEFWDELKVLECVDQLRGEHWSYIGNSFPPTAAHGSHATDPDYRPDTKTNVKIGDDILRVSFGSQYLGRFQSKNSRRIQSSVILTKLHQNLPECSIKGIYKV
;
A
#
# COMPACT_ATOMS: atom_id res chain seq x y z
N MET A 1 11.88 -4.59 34.18
CA MET A 1 11.57 -5.17 32.84
C MET A 1 10.17 -5.76 32.90
N LEU A 2 9.28 -5.37 31.99
CA LEU A 2 7.99 -6.05 31.83
C LEU A 2 8.23 -7.34 31.03
N THR A 3 8.13 -8.49 31.69
CA THR A 3 8.24 -9.80 31.03
C THR A 3 6.87 -10.19 30.49
N PHE A 4 6.67 -10.02 29.19
CA PHE A 4 5.46 -10.48 28.53
C PHE A 4 5.52 -12.00 28.33
N HIS A 5 4.49 -12.71 28.82
CA HIS A 5 4.38 -14.16 28.69
C HIS A 5 3.43 -14.48 27.53
N PHE A 6 4.00 -14.95 26.42
CA PHE A 6 3.22 -15.37 25.25
C PHE A 6 3.24 -16.89 25.11
N ARG A 7 2.12 -17.49 24.70
CA ARG A 7 2.03 -18.90 24.30
C ARG A 7 1.82 -18.95 22.79
N ILE A 8 2.71 -19.64 22.08
CA ILE A 8 2.60 -19.84 20.63
C ILE A 8 1.86 -21.15 20.39
N LYS A 9 0.81 -21.11 19.58
CA LYS A 9 0.00 -22.27 19.19
C LYS A 9 -0.28 -22.24 17.68
N PRO A 10 -0.55 -23.39 17.05
CA PRO A 10 -1.04 -23.44 15.68
C PRO A 10 -2.32 -22.61 15.50
N TYR A 11 -2.47 -21.99 14.32
CA TYR A 11 -3.58 -21.08 13.99
C TYR A 11 -4.95 -21.72 14.22
N ASP A 12 -5.12 -22.98 13.83
CA ASP A 12 -6.40 -23.69 13.88
C ASP A 12 -6.86 -24.04 15.30
N LEU A 13 -5.96 -24.01 16.29
CA LEU A 13 -6.32 -24.25 17.69
C LEU A 13 -7.15 -23.12 18.32
N VAL A 14 -7.35 -22.01 17.61
CA VAL A 14 -8.27 -20.96 18.06
C VAL A 14 -9.66 -21.52 18.36
N TRP A 15 -10.14 -22.51 17.60
CA TRP A 15 -11.46 -23.09 17.76
C TRP A 15 -11.57 -24.08 18.93
N THR A 16 -10.45 -24.68 19.35
CA THR A 16 -10.39 -25.52 20.55
C THR A 16 -10.18 -24.70 21.80
N ASP A 17 -9.45 -23.59 21.69
CA ASP A 17 -9.10 -22.73 22.82
C ASP A 17 -10.22 -21.72 23.17
N LEU A 18 -10.93 -21.20 22.17
CA LEU A 18 -11.99 -20.20 22.37
C LEU A 18 -13.10 -20.67 23.32
N PRO A 19 -13.62 -21.91 23.22
CA PRO A 19 -14.61 -22.40 24.19
C PRO A 19 -14.10 -22.37 25.63
N GLU A 20 -12.83 -22.70 25.84
CA GLU A 20 -12.22 -22.68 27.17
C GLU A 20 -12.07 -21.24 27.70
N PHE A 21 -11.71 -20.29 26.83
CA PHE A 21 -11.68 -18.87 27.18
C PHE A 21 -13.07 -18.32 27.50
N VAL A 22 -14.11 -18.73 26.76
CA VAL A 22 -15.50 -18.36 27.04
C VAL A 22 -15.97 -18.95 28.36
N ARG A 23 -15.58 -20.19 28.67
CA ARG A 23 -15.95 -20.88 29.92
C ARG A 23 -15.30 -20.21 31.13
N THR A 24 -13.99 -19.99 31.08
CA THR A 24 -13.19 -19.47 32.20
C THR A 24 -13.22 -17.95 32.34
N GLY A 25 -13.40 -17.24 31.23
CA GLY A 25 -13.41 -15.79 31.17
C GLY A 25 -14.72 -15.18 31.68
N LYS A 26 -14.59 -13.98 32.29
CA LYS A 26 -15.74 -13.15 32.69
C LYS A 26 -16.42 -12.52 31.47
N CYS A 27 -15.63 -11.83 30.65
CA CYS A 27 -16.05 -11.20 29.40
C CYS A 27 -14.95 -11.34 28.35
N LEU A 28 -15.32 -11.40 27.07
CA LEU A 28 -14.41 -11.39 25.94
C LEU A 28 -14.67 -10.15 25.11
N TYR A 29 -13.59 -9.44 24.76
CA TYR A 29 -13.66 -8.30 23.86
C TYR A 29 -13.36 -8.76 22.43
N LEU A 30 -14.34 -8.64 21.54
CA LEU A 30 -14.16 -8.89 20.12
C LEU A 30 -14.27 -7.58 19.34
N PRO A 31 -13.33 -7.26 18.44
CA PRO A 31 -13.47 -6.10 17.59
C PRO A 31 -14.60 -6.29 16.59
N GLU A 32 -15.23 -5.19 16.16
CA GLU A 32 -16.33 -5.21 15.17
C GLU A 32 -15.99 -5.92 13.86
N GLU A 33 -14.71 -6.00 13.49
CA GLU A 33 -14.25 -6.70 12.29
C GLU A 33 -13.97 -8.19 12.50
N ALA A 34 -14.18 -8.72 13.70
CA ALA A 34 -14.02 -10.15 13.94
C ALA A 34 -14.99 -10.94 13.07
N ASN A 35 -14.54 -12.10 12.58
CA ASN A 35 -15.38 -12.93 11.74
C ASN A 35 -16.61 -13.45 12.50
N PHE A 36 -17.65 -13.81 11.74
CA PHE A 36 -18.91 -14.30 12.28
C PHE A 36 -18.77 -15.47 13.26
N LEU A 37 -17.88 -16.43 12.99
CA LEU A 37 -17.73 -17.61 13.84
C LEU A 37 -17.20 -17.26 15.23
N LEU A 38 -16.28 -16.29 15.33
CA LEU A 38 -15.80 -15.81 16.63
C LEU A 38 -16.93 -15.21 17.47
N TYR A 39 -17.82 -14.45 16.84
CA TYR A 39 -19.01 -13.92 17.50
C TYR A 39 -19.99 -15.02 17.93
N ALA A 40 -20.25 -15.99 17.06
CA ALA A 40 -21.20 -17.07 17.32
C ALA A 40 -20.79 -17.95 18.53
N TRP A 41 -19.49 -18.07 18.79
CA TRP A 41 -18.97 -18.84 19.93
C TRP A 41 -19.07 -18.12 21.28
N VAL A 42 -19.27 -16.80 21.32
CA VAL A 42 -19.31 -16.02 22.56
C VAL A 42 -20.75 -15.66 22.92
N PRO A 43 -21.27 -16.12 24.07
CA PRO A 43 -22.62 -15.76 24.53
C PRO A 43 -22.78 -14.24 24.66
N PRO A 44 -23.92 -13.65 24.25
CA PRO A 44 -24.13 -12.20 24.28
C PRO A 44 -23.85 -11.54 25.64
N LEU A 45 -24.17 -12.22 26.74
CA LEU A 45 -23.94 -11.74 28.11
C LEU A 45 -22.45 -11.62 28.49
N LYS A 46 -21.56 -12.30 27.76
CA LYS A 46 -20.10 -12.25 27.95
C LYS A 46 -19.38 -11.44 26.87
N LEU A 47 -20.09 -10.98 25.85
CA LEU A 47 -19.50 -10.30 24.70
C LEU A 47 -19.42 -8.79 24.94
N LEU A 48 -18.21 -8.26 24.85
CA LEU A 48 -17.95 -6.84 24.69
C LEU A 48 -17.47 -6.60 23.26
N THR A 49 -17.99 -5.57 22.61
CA THR A 49 -17.65 -5.25 21.22
C THR A 49 -17.37 -3.76 21.04
N GLY A 50 -16.54 -3.45 20.06
CA GLY A 50 -16.21 -2.09 19.67
C GLY A 50 -14.94 -2.02 18.81
N PRO A 51 -14.42 -0.81 18.55
CA PRO A 51 -13.15 -0.64 17.85
C PRO A 51 -11.97 -1.20 18.65
N SER A 52 -11.15 -2.04 18.03
CA SER A 52 -9.92 -2.54 18.68
C SER A 52 -9.07 -1.38 19.19
N PRO A 53 -8.66 -1.34 20.48
CA PRO A 53 -7.82 -0.26 21.02
C PRO A 53 -6.46 -0.18 20.32
N VAL A 54 -6.02 -1.28 19.71
CA VAL A 54 -4.79 -1.32 18.91
C VAL A 54 -4.89 -0.44 17.66
N LYS A 55 -6.11 -0.20 17.12
CA LYS A 55 -6.31 0.71 15.98
C LYS A 55 -5.94 2.14 16.33
N ASP A 56 -6.40 2.64 17.47
CA ASP A 56 -6.10 4.00 17.90
C ASP A 56 -4.63 4.15 18.26
N LEU A 57 -4.08 3.18 19.01
CA LEU A 57 -2.67 3.15 19.37
C LEU A 57 -1.76 3.14 18.14
N LYS A 58 -2.12 2.37 17.10
CA LYS A 58 -1.31 2.31 15.88
C LYS A 58 -1.57 3.47 14.93
N ALA A 59 -2.64 4.27 15.08
CA ALA A 59 -2.87 5.48 14.30
C ALA A 59 -1.82 6.54 14.67
N TYR A 60 -1.64 6.71 15.98
CA TYR A 60 -0.56 7.33 16.75
C TYR A 60 0.87 6.96 16.35
N LYS A 61 1.50 7.58 15.35
CA LYS A 61 2.93 7.28 15.05
C LYS A 61 3.85 7.89 16.09
N ASN A 62 4.74 7.08 16.64
CA ASN A 62 5.85 7.61 17.43
C ASN A 62 6.92 8.24 16.52
N SER A 63 7.88 8.97 17.12
CA SER A 63 8.91 9.70 16.38
C SER A 63 9.77 8.81 15.48
N ALA A 64 10.07 7.58 15.90
CA ALA A 64 10.84 6.62 15.12
C ALA A 64 10.04 6.11 13.90
N GLU A 65 8.75 5.79 14.09
CA GLU A 65 7.85 5.40 12.99
C GLU A 65 7.66 6.54 11.99
N ALA A 66 7.48 7.77 12.46
CA ALA A 66 7.37 8.95 11.60
C ALA A 66 8.64 9.18 10.77
N LYS A 67 9.83 9.04 11.37
CA LYS A 67 11.11 9.10 10.65
C LYS A 67 11.23 7.98 9.61
N GLY A 68 10.80 6.77 9.95
CA GLY A 68 10.72 5.65 9.03
C GLY A 68 9.83 5.93 7.81
N MET A 69 8.63 6.48 8.05
CA MET A 69 7.70 6.85 6.98
C MET A 69 8.30 7.90 6.03
N ARG A 70 8.93 8.96 6.57
CA ARG A 70 9.61 9.99 5.74
C ARG A 70 10.71 9.38 4.87
N ASN A 71 11.57 8.53 5.45
CA ASN A 71 12.64 7.88 4.70
C ASN A 71 12.11 7.00 3.56
N SER A 72 11.01 6.29 3.80
CA SER A 72 10.39 5.44 2.79
C SER A 72 9.66 6.26 1.70
N GLN A 73 9.06 7.40 2.06
CA GLN A 73 8.50 8.34 1.08
C GLN A 73 9.59 8.92 0.17
N ILE A 74 10.78 9.25 0.70
CA ILE A 74 11.91 9.72 -0.11
C ILE A 74 12.33 8.67 -1.15
N LYS A 75 12.31 7.38 -0.77
CA LYS A 75 12.62 6.28 -1.70
C LYS A 75 11.57 6.14 -2.79
N ASP A 76 10.29 6.20 -2.44
CA ASP A 76 9.21 6.20 -3.44
C ASP A 76 9.27 7.43 -4.36
N ALA A 77 9.63 8.60 -3.83
CA ALA A 77 9.82 9.80 -4.64
C ALA A 77 10.97 9.62 -5.66
N LEU A 78 12.05 8.93 -5.29
CA LEU A 78 13.13 8.60 -6.24
C LEU A 78 12.64 7.70 -7.38
N VAL A 79 11.79 6.72 -7.09
CA VAL A 79 11.17 5.88 -8.13
C VAL A 79 10.33 6.73 -9.07
N TRP A 80 9.52 7.66 -8.54
CA TRP A 80 8.74 8.59 -9.36
C TRP A 80 9.61 9.45 -10.29
N VAL A 81 10.64 10.09 -9.75
CA VAL A 81 11.53 10.95 -10.53
C VAL A 81 12.20 10.15 -11.66
N ARG A 82 12.68 8.94 -11.35
CA ARG A 82 13.31 8.07 -12.35
C ARG A 82 12.32 7.55 -13.39
N LEU A 83 11.09 7.22 -12.99
CA LEU A 83 10.05 6.79 -13.90
C LEU A 83 9.68 7.88 -14.90
N VAL A 84 9.39 9.10 -14.42
CA VAL A 84 9.06 10.23 -15.27
C VAL A 84 10.21 10.51 -16.24
N HIS A 85 11.44 10.54 -15.74
CA HIS A 85 12.62 10.72 -16.58
C HIS A 85 12.77 9.64 -17.67
N ARG A 86 12.53 8.36 -17.32
CA ARG A 86 12.57 7.23 -18.28
C ARG A 86 11.50 7.37 -19.36
N ILE A 87 10.27 7.71 -18.97
CA ILE A 87 9.16 7.91 -19.91
C ILE A 87 9.45 9.10 -20.83
N GLU A 88 9.82 10.26 -20.29
CA GLU A 88 10.12 11.46 -21.07
C GLU A 88 11.25 11.21 -22.08
N LYS A 89 12.38 10.64 -21.65
CA LYS A 89 13.50 10.33 -22.55
C LYS A 89 13.17 9.24 -23.57
N GLY A 90 12.35 8.27 -23.17
CA GLY A 90 11.90 7.23 -24.09
C GLY A 90 11.01 7.81 -25.17
N VAL A 91 10.01 8.63 -24.80
CA VAL A 91 9.12 9.28 -25.76
C VAL A 91 9.91 10.22 -26.71
N GLU A 92 10.82 11.05 -26.19
CA GLU A 92 11.69 11.92 -27.00
C GLU A 92 12.55 11.15 -28.02
N SER A 93 13.01 9.95 -27.65
CA SER A 93 13.83 9.10 -28.53
C SER A 93 13.01 8.19 -29.47
N GLY A 94 11.67 8.29 -29.41
CA GLY A 94 10.76 7.47 -30.22
C GLY A 94 10.61 6.03 -29.71
N GLU A 95 11.02 5.77 -28.47
CA GLU A 95 10.83 4.48 -27.80
C GLU A 95 9.33 4.18 -27.62
N PHE A 96 8.94 2.94 -27.84
CA PHE A 96 7.57 2.50 -27.60
C PHE A 96 7.29 2.37 -26.09
N TRP A 97 6.22 3.01 -25.63
CA TRP A 97 5.71 2.93 -24.26
C TRP A 97 4.24 2.52 -24.28
N ASP A 98 3.85 1.61 -23.40
CA ASP A 98 2.48 1.20 -23.13
C ASP A 98 2.25 1.09 -21.60
N GLU A 99 1.01 0.84 -21.18
CA GLU A 99 0.66 0.80 -19.77
C GLU A 99 1.41 -0.29 -19.01
N LEU A 100 1.54 -1.49 -19.59
CA LEU A 100 2.25 -2.61 -18.96
C LEU A 100 3.75 -2.32 -18.82
N LYS A 101 4.39 -1.69 -19.80
CA LYS A 101 5.81 -1.30 -19.73
C LYS A 101 6.06 -0.24 -18.66
N VAL A 102 5.11 0.67 -18.43
CA VAL A 102 5.19 1.59 -17.29
C VAL A 102 5.22 0.83 -15.96
N LEU A 103 4.36 -0.18 -15.80
CA LEU A 103 4.34 -1.01 -14.60
C LEU A 103 5.63 -1.81 -14.43
N GLU A 104 6.15 -2.38 -15.52
CA GLU A 104 7.42 -3.10 -15.49
C GLU A 104 8.57 -2.17 -15.08
N CYS A 105 8.62 -0.95 -15.61
CA CYS A 105 9.62 0.04 -15.24
C CYS A 105 9.54 0.40 -13.75
N VAL A 106 8.32 0.59 -13.21
CA VAL A 106 8.10 0.82 -11.79
C VAL A 106 8.66 -0.33 -10.94
N ASP A 107 8.35 -1.57 -11.30
CA ASP A 107 8.79 -2.75 -10.56
C ASP A 107 10.32 -2.92 -10.61
N GLN A 108 10.94 -2.68 -11.76
CA GLN A 108 12.40 -2.66 -11.91
C GLN A 108 13.04 -1.60 -11.00
N LEU A 109 12.58 -0.35 -11.08
CA LEU A 109 13.13 0.78 -10.30
C LEU A 109 13.03 0.57 -8.79
N ARG A 110 11.95 -0.09 -8.33
CA ARG A 110 11.77 -0.44 -6.90
C ARG A 110 12.65 -1.59 -6.47
N GLY A 111 12.78 -2.60 -7.34
CA GLY A 111 13.62 -3.79 -7.11
C GLY A 111 15.10 -3.45 -6.90
N GLU A 112 15.58 -2.32 -7.42
CA GLU A 112 16.93 -1.83 -7.18
C GLU A 112 17.20 -1.47 -5.70
N HIS A 113 16.16 -1.11 -4.93
CA HIS A 113 16.35 -0.63 -3.57
C HIS A 113 16.33 -1.79 -2.56
N TRP A 114 17.46 -2.10 -1.91
CA TRP A 114 17.64 -3.26 -1.00
C TRP A 114 16.58 -3.40 0.12
N SER A 115 16.00 -2.29 0.58
CA SER A 115 14.96 -2.31 1.62
C SER A 115 13.54 -2.46 1.10
N TYR A 116 13.32 -2.59 -0.21
CA TYR A 116 12.00 -2.83 -0.80
C TYR A 116 11.56 -4.26 -0.50
N ILE A 117 10.33 -4.42 0.00
CA ILE A 117 9.77 -5.73 0.40
C ILE A 117 8.69 -6.18 -0.60
N GLY A 118 7.98 -5.22 -1.20
CA GLY A 118 6.92 -5.51 -2.15
C GLY A 118 5.91 -4.38 -2.26
N ASN A 119 4.90 -4.61 -3.10
CA ASN A 119 3.83 -3.65 -3.35
C ASN A 119 2.90 -3.49 -2.13
N SER A 120 2.49 -2.26 -1.83
CA SER A 120 1.47 -2.02 -0.79
C SER A 120 0.05 -2.24 -1.30
N PHE A 121 -0.15 -2.05 -2.61
CA PHE A 121 -1.35 -2.36 -3.39
C PHE A 121 -0.93 -2.60 -4.85
N PRO A 122 -1.77 -3.27 -5.68
CA PRO A 122 -1.43 -3.54 -7.08
C PRO A 122 -1.17 -2.24 -7.86
N PRO A 123 -0.01 -2.08 -8.51
CA PRO A 123 0.27 -0.88 -9.28
C PRO A 123 -0.62 -0.83 -10.53
N THR A 124 -0.95 0.37 -10.99
CA THR A 124 -1.84 0.61 -12.14
C THR A 124 -1.30 1.78 -12.97
N ALA A 125 -1.36 1.61 -14.29
CA ALA A 125 -1.05 2.62 -15.28
C ALA A 125 -2.24 2.66 -16.25
N ALA A 126 -2.76 3.85 -16.51
CA ALA A 126 -3.99 4.04 -17.26
C ALA A 126 -3.82 5.24 -18.20
N HIS A 127 -3.91 5.01 -19.50
CA HIS A 127 -3.73 6.04 -20.52
C HIS A 127 -5.06 6.44 -21.19
N GLY A 128 -5.21 7.73 -21.50
CA GLY A 128 -6.39 8.27 -22.17
C GLY A 128 -7.69 7.96 -21.44
N SER A 129 -8.66 7.33 -22.11
CA SER A 129 -9.97 6.99 -21.54
C SER A 129 -9.86 6.08 -20.31
N HIS A 130 -8.85 5.22 -20.21
CA HIS A 130 -8.64 4.35 -19.05
C HIS A 130 -8.33 5.14 -17.78
N ALA A 131 -7.73 6.33 -17.90
CA ALA A 131 -7.40 7.17 -16.76
C ALA A 131 -8.64 7.64 -15.97
N THR A 132 -9.83 7.57 -16.57
CA THR A 132 -11.10 7.98 -15.96
C THR A 132 -11.70 6.93 -15.02
N ASP A 133 -11.36 5.64 -15.20
CA ASP A 133 -11.86 4.55 -14.37
C ASP A 133 -10.91 4.32 -13.17
N PRO A 134 -11.33 4.56 -11.91
CA PRO A 134 -10.48 4.41 -10.73
C PRO A 134 -10.03 2.96 -10.46
N ASP A 135 -10.79 1.97 -10.91
CA ASP A 135 -10.53 0.54 -10.67
C ASP A 135 -9.81 -0.13 -11.84
N TYR A 136 -9.56 0.61 -12.92
CA TYR A 136 -8.85 0.12 -14.10
C TYR A 136 -7.46 -0.44 -13.75
N ARG A 137 -7.22 -1.64 -14.29
CA ARG A 137 -5.92 -2.31 -14.27
C ARG A 137 -5.63 -2.83 -15.68
N PRO A 138 -4.47 -2.47 -16.26
CA PRO A 138 -4.11 -2.94 -17.58
C PRO A 138 -3.81 -4.44 -17.55
N ASP A 139 -4.23 -5.14 -18.60
CA ASP A 139 -3.88 -6.52 -18.89
C ASP A 139 -3.45 -6.67 -20.35
N THR A 140 -3.07 -7.87 -20.78
CA THR A 140 -2.60 -8.09 -22.16
C THR A 140 -3.65 -7.81 -23.24
N LYS A 141 -4.94 -7.73 -22.89
CA LYS A 141 -6.05 -7.45 -23.83
C LYS A 141 -6.41 -5.97 -23.88
N THR A 142 -6.25 -5.28 -22.76
CA THR A 142 -6.66 -3.88 -22.56
C THR A 142 -5.50 -2.90 -22.62
N ASN A 143 -4.24 -3.39 -22.64
CA ASN A 143 -3.03 -2.58 -22.70
C ASN A 143 -3.03 -1.69 -23.95
N VAL A 144 -2.85 -0.38 -23.73
CA VAL A 144 -2.73 0.60 -24.82
C VAL A 144 -1.37 1.30 -24.83
N LYS A 145 -0.95 1.68 -26.04
CA LYS A 145 0.22 2.53 -26.25
C LYS A 145 0.00 3.90 -25.61
N ILE A 146 1.04 4.42 -24.97
CA ILE A 146 1.09 5.78 -24.44
C ILE A 146 1.40 6.76 -25.58
N GLY A 147 0.53 7.76 -25.76
CA GLY A 147 0.67 8.85 -26.72
C GLY A 147 0.35 10.21 -26.09
N ASP A 148 -0.20 11.13 -26.91
CA ASP A 148 -0.50 12.52 -26.53
C ASP A 148 -1.81 12.66 -25.74
N ASP A 149 -1.91 11.95 -24.62
CA ASP A 149 -3.03 12.05 -23.69
C ASP A 149 -2.57 11.88 -22.24
N ILE A 150 -3.51 11.93 -21.30
CA ILE A 150 -3.26 11.77 -19.87
C ILE A 150 -2.76 10.36 -19.58
N LEU A 151 -1.78 10.24 -18.69
CA LEU A 151 -1.32 8.99 -18.12
C LEU A 151 -1.46 9.06 -16.61
N ARG A 152 -2.37 8.26 -16.05
CA ARG A 152 -2.49 8.08 -14.60
C ARG A 152 -1.67 6.88 -14.17
N VAL A 153 -0.76 7.09 -13.23
CA VAL A 153 0.01 6.01 -12.63
C VAL A 153 -0.24 6.02 -11.12
N SER A 154 -0.50 4.85 -10.55
CA SER A 154 -0.69 4.70 -9.11
C SER A 154 0.08 3.48 -8.64
N PHE A 155 0.97 3.69 -7.68
CA PHE A 155 1.76 2.63 -7.10
C PHE A 155 2.13 2.93 -5.66
N GLY A 156 2.20 1.90 -4.82
CA GLY A 156 2.67 2.06 -3.45
C GLY A 156 3.59 0.92 -3.05
N SER A 157 4.49 1.20 -2.12
CA SER A 157 5.60 0.32 -1.78
C SER A 157 5.62 0.02 -0.29
N GLN A 158 6.15 -1.14 0.06
CA GLN A 158 6.47 -1.54 1.41
C GLN A 158 7.99 -1.58 1.58
N TYR A 159 8.50 -0.91 2.61
CA TYR A 159 9.92 -0.85 2.89
C TYR A 159 10.24 -1.33 4.30
N LEU A 160 11.40 -1.97 4.45
CA LEU A 160 11.96 -2.31 5.74
C LEU A 160 12.46 -1.04 6.45
N GLY A 161 11.87 -0.72 7.60
CA GLY A 161 12.39 0.33 8.49
C GLY A 161 13.65 -0.14 9.21
N ARG A 162 14.76 0.61 9.09
CA ARG A 162 15.92 0.41 9.98
C ARG A 162 15.63 1.04 11.33
N PHE A 163 14.96 0.31 12.21
CA PHE A 163 15.09 0.31 13.69
C PHE A 163 14.26 -0.89 14.18
N GLN A 164 14.69 -1.54 15.27
CA GLN A 164 14.30 -2.86 15.83
C GLN A 164 12.80 -3.25 15.98
N SER A 165 11.85 -2.54 15.38
CA SER A 165 10.46 -2.97 15.26
C SER A 165 10.18 -3.41 13.82
N LYS A 166 9.82 -4.69 13.65
CA LYS A 166 9.40 -5.32 12.37
C LYS A 166 8.06 -4.78 11.85
N ASN A 167 7.83 -3.48 11.90
CA ASN A 167 6.60 -2.85 11.43
C ASN A 167 6.86 -2.22 10.06
N SER A 168 6.85 -3.05 9.01
CA SER A 168 6.68 -2.58 7.63
C SER A 168 5.28 -1.93 7.54
N ARG A 169 5.22 -0.62 7.28
CA ARG A 169 3.95 0.09 7.06
C ARG A 169 3.84 0.52 5.60
N ARG A 170 2.63 0.39 5.06
CA ARG A 170 2.28 0.68 3.66
C ARG A 170 2.43 2.18 3.38
N ILE A 171 3.01 2.53 2.23
CA ILE A 171 3.01 3.88 1.68
C ILE A 171 2.27 3.85 0.36
N GLN A 172 1.32 4.76 0.21
CA GLN A 172 0.55 4.93 -1.00
C GLN A 172 0.94 6.24 -1.68
N SER A 173 1.26 6.14 -2.97
CA SER A 173 1.50 7.30 -3.82
C SER A 173 0.72 7.15 -5.13
N SER A 174 0.09 8.23 -5.58
CA SER A 174 -0.62 8.27 -6.85
C SER A 174 -0.31 9.59 -7.53
N VAL A 175 0.08 9.56 -8.80
CA VAL A 175 0.41 10.75 -9.58
C VAL A 175 -0.32 10.68 -10.92
N ILE A 176 -0.97 11.78 -11.29
CA ILE A 176 -1.54 11.96 -12.62
C ILE A 176 -0.52 12.76 -13.43
N LEU A 177 0.03 12.16 -14.48
CA LEU A 177 0.88 12.84 -15.45
C LEU A 177 -0.02 13.40 -16.56
N THR A 178 0.02 14.70 -16.78
CA THR A 178 -0.78 15.37 -17.82
C THR A 178 0.12 15.91 -18.93
N LYS A 179 -0.26 15.66 -20.19
CA LYS A 179 0.38 16.10 -21.46
C LYS A 179 1.90 15.94 -21.51
N LEU A 180 2.35 14.78 -22.01
CA LEU A 180 3.77 14.46 -22.27
C LEU A 180 4.35 15.21 -23.49
N HIS A 181 3.52 15.78 -24.36
CA HIS A 181 3.97 16.39 -25.61
C HIS A 181 3.15 17.65 -25.91
N GLN A 182 3.71 18.81 -25.59
CA GLN A 182 3.46 20.09 -26.25
C GLN A 182 4.42 21.10 -25.64
N ASN A 183 5.36 21.62 -26.45
CA ASN A 183 6.28 22.73 -26.18
C ASN A 183 5.78 23.73 -25.13
N LEU A 184 5.98 23.42 -23.85
CA LEU A 184 5.63 24.26 -22.70
C LEU A 184 6.86 24.27 -21.79
N PRO A 185 7.35 25.45 -21.36
CA PRO A 185 8.53 25.55 -20.50
C PRO A 185 8.33 25.02 -19.07
N GLU A 186 7.18 24.42 -18.74
CA GLU A 186 6.87 23.93 -17.40
C GLU A 186 6.09 22.61 -17.46
N CYS A 187 6.78 21.48 -17.28
CA CYS A 187 6.17 20.21 -16.90
C CYS A 187 5.64 20.37 -15.46
N SER A 188 4.41 20.88 -15.33
CA SER A 188 3.80 21.09 -14.01
C SER A 188 3.29 19.76 -13.45
N ILE A 189 3.99 19.22 -12.45
CA ILE A 189 3.45 18.18 -11.56
C ILE A 189 2.26 18.80 -10.81
N LYS A 190 1.03 18.62 -11.31
CA LYS A 190 -0.18 18.98 -10.55
C LYS A 190 -0.39 17.93 -9.46
N GLY A 191 0.34 18.10 -8.36
CA GLY A 191 0.23 17.26 -7.18
C GLY A 191 -1.15 17.38 -6.55
N ILE A 192 -1.96 16.31 -6.65
CA ILE A 192 -3.12 16.13 -5.77
C ILE A 192 -2.61 15.35 -4.56
N TYR A 193 -1.96 16.04 -3.62
CA TYR A 193 -1.75 15.50 -2.28
C TYR A 193 -3.05 15.69 -1.50
N LYS A 194 -3.84 14.62 -1.36
CA LYS A 194 -4.77 14.50 -0.23
C LYS A 194 -4.05 13.66 0.84
N VAL A 195 -3.56 14.36 1.87
CA VAL A 195 -3.20 13.76 3.16
C VAL A 195 -4.48 13.45 3.91
#